data_AF-A0A8P4G994-F1
#
_entry.id   AF-A0A8P4G994-F1
#
_cell.length_a   1.000
_cell.length_b   1.000
_cell.length_c   1.000
_cell.angle_alpha   90.00
_cell.angle_beta   90.00
_cell.angle_gamma   90.00
#
_symmetry.space_group_name_H-M   'P 1'
#
loop_
_entity.id
_entity.type
_entity.pdbx_description
1 polymer ?
#
loop_
_entity_poly.entity_id
_entity_poly.type
_entity_poly.pdbx_seq_one_letter_code
_entity_poly.pdbx_strand_id
1 'polypeptide(L)'
;MSAGNAKIGKPAPDFSATACVSFRGLFVIDDKGILRQITINDLPVGRSVDETLRLVQAFQHTDKHGEVCPAGWKPGSDTIIPDVEKSKDFFSKQ
;
A
#
# COMPACT_ATOMS: atom_id res chain seq x y z
N MET A 1 25.29 -12.98 10.85
CA MET A 1 25.95 -12.16 9.81
C MET A 1 25.62 -10.70 10.09
N SER A 2 26.62 -9.99 10.62
CA SER A 2 26.84 -8.54 10.80
C SER A 2 25.65 -7.56 10.77
N ALA A 3 25.29 -7.00 11.94
CA ALA A 3 24.78 -5.63 12.04
C ALA A 3 26.00 -4.71 12.25
N GLY A 4 26.26 -3.83 11.28
CA GLY A 4 27.39 -2.92 11.25
C GLY A 4 27.40 -1.91 12.41
N ASN A 5 28.61 -1.56 12.81
CA ASN A 5 28.99 -0.67 13.92
C ASN A 5 28.22 0.67 13.96
N ALA A 6 27.27 0.81 14.88
CA ALA A 6 26.82 2.11 15.36
C ALA A 6 27.61 2.47 16.64
N LYS A 7 28.60 3.37 16.52
CA LYS A 7 29.17 4.07 17.68
C LYS A 7 28.56 5.47 17.74
N ILE A 8 27.61 5.67 18.63
CA ILE A 8 27.19 7.00 19.11
C ILE A 8 27.34 6.96 20.64
N GLY A 9 27.75 8.10 21.22
CA GLY A 9 28.26 8.27 22.60
C GLY A 9 27.57 7.44 23.68
N LYS A 10 28.33 7.10 24.72
CA LYS A 10 27.93 6.24 25.85
C LYS A 10 26.45 6.52 26.21
N PRO A 11 25.56 5.52 26.14
CA PRO A 11 24.17 5.71 26.53
C PRO A 11 24.11 6.20 27.98
N ALA A 12 23.22 7.14 28.27
CA ALA A 12 22.97 7.63 29.62
C ALA A 12 22.68 6.45 30.57
N PRO A 13 23.12 6.51 31.84
CA PRO A 13 23.00 5.41 32.80
C PRO A 13 21.56 5.22 33.29
N ASP A 14 20.68 4.86 32.37
CA ASP A 14 19.22 4.64 32.50
C ASP A 14 18.52 4.50 31.13
N PHE A 15 19.23 4.66 30.00
CA PHE A 15 18.67 4.43 28.67
C PHE A 15 18.42 2.93 28.44
N SER A 16 17.26 2.45 28.87
CA SER A 16 16.67 1.22 28.38
C SER A 16 16.27 1.45 26.93
N ALA A 17 17.00 0.85 25.99
CA ALA A 17 16.59 0.83 24.59
C ALA A 17 15.24 0.11 24.51
N THR A 18 14.13 0.87 24.50
CA THR A 18 12.85 0.37 24.04
C THR A 18 13.11 -0.22 22.67
N ALA A 19 12.94 -1.53 22.52
CA ALA A 19 13.31 -2.24 21.31
C ALA A 19 12.87 -1.42 20.08
N CYS A 20 13.81 -1.07 19.21
CA CYS A 20 13.52 -0.33 17.99
C CYS A 20 12.82 -1.28 17.02
N VAL A 21 11.53 -1.54 17.25
CA VAL A 21 10.72 -2.42 16.41
C VAL A 21 10.03 -1.58 15.35
N SER A 22 10.11 -2.00 14.09
CA SER A 22 9.37 -1.35 13.01
C SER A 22 7.87 -1.52 13.19
N PHE A 23 7.09 -0.49 12.85
CA PHE A 23 5.65 -0.63 12.66
C PHE A 23 5.33 -1.65 11.56
N ARG A 24 4.07 -2.11 11.49
CA ARG A 24 3.64 -3.14 10.54
C ARG A 24 3.43 -2.55 9.15
N GLY A 25 4.53 -2.27 8.46
CA GLY A 25 4.54 -1.78 7.08
C GLY A 25 4.35 -2.87 6.03
N LEU A 26 3.48 -2.64 5.05
CA LEU A 26 3.33 -3.41 3.82
C LEU A 26 3.50 -2.46 2.63
N PHE A 27 4.24 -2.90 1.62
CA PHE A 27 4.54 -2.14 0.42
C PHE A 27 4.16 -2.98 -0.80
N VAL A 28 3.38 -2.41 -1.72
CA VAL A 28 3.07 -3.01 -3.03
C VAL A 28 3.95 -2.32 -4.07
N ILE A 29 4.81 -3.10 -4.70
CA ILE A 29 5.76 -2.66 -5.74
C ILE A 29 5.37 -3.37 -7.04
N ASP A 30 5.30 -2.63 -8.14
CA ASP A 30 4.95 -3.21 -9.44
C ASP A 30 6.13 -3.89 -10.15
N ASP A 31 5.89 -4.43 -11.34
CA ASP A 31 6.88 -5.11 -12.19
C ASP A 31 7.99 -4.19 -12.71
N LYS A 32 7.78 -2.87 -12.65
CA LYS A 32 8.76 -1.84 -13.02
C LYS A 32 9.57 -1.36 -11.81
N GLY A 33 9.33 -1.91 -10.62
CA GLY A 33 9.99 -1.51 -9.39
C GLY A 33 9.46 -0.19 -8.80
N ILE A 34 8.29 0.27 -9.25
CA ILE A 34 7.66 1.50 -8.75
C ILE A 34 6.76 1.15 -7.55
N LEU A 35 6.91 1.92 -6.47
CA LEU A 35 6.06 1.79 -5.28
C LEU A 35 4.65 2.33 -5.57
N ARG A 36 3.64 1.47 -5.42
CA ARG A 36 2.24 1.77 -5.74
C ARG A 36 1.38 2.02 -4.52
N GLN A 37 1.64 1.32 -3.42
CA GLN A 37 0.82 1.40 -2.21
C GLN A 37 1.63 1.10 -0.95
N ILE A 38 1.28 1.79 0.13
CA ILE A 38 1.89 1.65 1.46
C ILE A 38 0.79 1.53 2.50
N THR A 39 0.79 0.45 3.28
CA THR A 39 -0.06 0.28 4.47
C THR A 39 0.82 0.22 5.71
N ILE A 40 0.60 1.10 6.68
CA ILE A 40 1.34 1.10 7.96
C ILE A 40 0.32 0.98 9.08
N ASN A 41 0.40 -0.12 9.84
CA ASN A 41 -0.43 -0.32 11.02
C ASN A 41 0.44 -0.26 12.28
N ASP A 42 -0.19 0.18 13.38
CA ASP A 42 0.41 0.11 14.71
C ASP A 42 0.60 -1.35 15.17
N LEU A 43 1.46 -1.58 16.16
CA LEU A 43 1.85 -2.90 16.66
C LEU A 43 0.67 -3.81 17.09
N PRO A 44 -0.42 -3.32 17.72
CA PRO A 44 -1.50 -4.19 18.16
C PRO A 44 -2.48 -4.56 17.04
N VAL A 45 -2.45 -3.88 15.88
CA VAL A 45 -3.44 -4.05 14.82
C VAL A 45 -2.87 -4.80 13.62
N GLY A 46 -3.50 -5.94 13.28
CA GLY A 46 -3.16 -6.73 12.10
C GLY A 46 -3.52 -6.04 10.78
N ARG A 47 -3.00 -6.56 9.66
CA ARG A 47 -3.35 -6.12 8.30
C ARG A 47 -4.37 -7.08 7.69
N SER A 48 -5.04 -6.63 6.63
CA SER A 48 -5.94 -7.48 5.83
C SER A 48 -5.22 -8.03 4.60
N VAL A 49 -5.23 -9.36 4.45
CA VAL A 49 -4.73 -10.05 3.25
C VAL A 49 -5.66 -9.81 2.06
N ASP A 50 -6.98 -9.83 2.29
CA ASP A 50 -7.97 -9.60 1.25
C ASP A 50 -7.84 -8.21 0.63
N GLU A 51 -7.55 -7.19 1.46
CA GLU A 51 -7.31 -5.83 0.95
C GLU A 51 -6.01 -5.74 0.15
N THR A 52 -4.97 -6.44 0.60
CA THR A 52 -3.70 -6.51 -0.14
C THR A 52 -3.91 -7.15 -1.51
N LEU A 53 -4.66 -8.26 -1.58
CA LEU A 53 -5.00 -8.93 -2.84
C LEU A 53 -5.84 -8.03 -3.74
N ARG A 54 -6.85 -7.34 -3.20
CA ARG A 54 -7.71 -6.40 -3.92
C ARG A 54 -6.88 -5.28 -4.55
N LEU A 55 -5.95 -4.69 -3.80
CA LEU A 55 -5.08 -3.63 -4.27
C LEU A 55 -4.16 -4.12 -5.40
N VAL A 56 -3.55 -5.31 -5.27
CA VAL A 56 -2.71 -5.90 -6.33
C VAL A 56 -3.53 -6.11 -7.61
N GLN A 57 -4.73 -6.67 -7.49
CA GLN A 57 -5.62 -6.88 -8.64
C GLN A 57 -6.07 -5.56 -9.27
N ALA A 58 -6.33 -4.53 -8.46
CA ALA A 58 -6.70 -3.21 -8.95
C ALA A 58 -5.57 -2.59 -9.77
N PHE A 59 -4.33 -2.58 -9.26
CA PHE A 59 -3.19 -2.04 -10.01
C PHE A 59 -2.93 -2.82 -11.31
N GLN A 60 -3.03 -4.15 -11.28
CA GLN A 60 -2.91 -4.96 -12.49
C GLN A 60 -4.01 -4.64 -13.53
N HIS A 61 -5.23 -4.36 -13.06
CA HIS A 61 -6.34 -3.99 -13.93
C HIS A 61 -6.11 -2.61 -14.56
N THR A 62 -5.75 -1.60 -13.76
CA THR A 62 -5.47 -0.25 -14.27
C THR A 62 -4.30 -0.24 -15.25
N ASP A 63 -3.25 -1.02 -14.98
CA ASP A 63 -2.06 -1.09 -15.83
C ASP A 63 -2.35 -1.79 -17.18
N LYS A 64 -3.28 -2.76 -17.20
CA LYS A 64 -3.66 -3.49 -18.41
C LYS A 64 -4.70 -2.76 -19.27
N HIS A 65 -5.68 -2.11 -18.64
CA HIS A 65 -6.85 -1.54 -19.33
C HIS A 65 -6.77 -0.01 -19.49
N GLY A 66 -5.94 0.69 -18.71
CA GLY A 66 -5.88 2.15 -18.72
C GLY A 66 -7.10 2.84 -18.11
N GLU A 67 -7.97 2.07 -17.47
CA GLU A 67 -9.13 2.55 -16.71
C GLU A 67 -8.74 2.76 -15.24
N VAL A 68 -9.57 3.49 -14.48
CA VAL A 68 -9.35 3.69 -13.04
C VAL A 68 -10.40 2.96 -12.21
N CYS A 69 -9.95 2.39 -11.09
CA CYS A 69 -10.79 1.62 -10.18
C CYS A 69 -11.45 2.55 -9.14
N PRO A 70 -12.79 2.57 -9.01
CA PRO A 70 -13.50 3.34 -7.97
C PRO A 70 -13.26 2.80 -6.56
N ALA A 71 -13.76 3.52 -5.55
CA ALA A 71 -13.64 3.12 -4.15
C ALA A 71 -14.26 1.73 -3.91
N GLY A 72 -13.50 0.85 -3.23
CA GLY A 72 -13.94 -0.51 -2.93
C GLY A 72 -14.03 -1.44 -4.15
N TRP A 73 -13.46 -1.05 -5.30
CA TRP A 73 -13.47 -1.88 -6.52
C TRP A 73 -12.93 -3.30 -6.25
N LYS A 74 -13.63 -4.27 -6.83
CA LYS A 74 -13.26 -5.70 -6.87
C LYS A 74 -13.32 -6.20 -8.32
N PRO A 75 -12.64 -7.31 -8.65
CA PRO A 75 -12.74 -7.91 -9.98
C PRO A 75 -14.20 -8.09 -10.42
N GLY A 76 -14.54 -7.57 -11.61
CA GLY A 76 -15.89 -7.59 -12.15
C GLY A 76 -16.78 -6.40 -11.77
N SER A 77 -16.31 -5.47 -10.94
CA SER A 77 -17.00 -4.21 -10.68
C SER A 77 -16.76 -3.19 -11.80
N ASP A 78 -17.71 -2.27 -11.99
CA ASP A 78 -17.61 -1.17 -12.94
C ASP A 78 -16.36 -0.30 -12.65
N THR A 79 -15.77 0.19 -13.72
CA THR A 79 -14.58 1.04 -13.75
C THR A 79 -14.89 2.39 -14.38
N ILE A 80 -13.97 3.35 -14.24
CA ILE A 80 -14.12 4.68 -14.80
C ILE A 80 -13.07 4.86 -15.90
N ILE A 81 -13.51 5.26 -17.10
CA ILE A 81 -12.59 5.69 -18.14
C ILE A 81 -12.11 7.10 -17.77
N PRO A 82 -10.78 7.37 -17.69
CA PRO A 82 -10.24 8.66 -17.27
C PRO A 82 -10.35 9.71 -18.40
N ASP A 83 -11.57 10.02 -18.80
CA ASP A 83 -11.95 11.03 -19.79
C ASP A 83 -13.21 11.77 -19.33
N VAL A 84 -13.28 13.09 -19.59
CA VAL A 84 -14.35 13.95 -19.07
C VAL A 84 -15.72 13.55 -19.61
N GLU A 85 -15.80 13.14 -20.87
CA GLU A 85 -17.07 12.76 -21.48
C GLU A 85 -17.42 11.32 -21.14
N LYS A 86 -16.47 10.39 -21.25
CA LYS A 86 -16.72 8.95 -20.99
C LYS A 86 -16.93 8.62 -19.52
N SER A 87 -16.38 9.39 -18.59
CA SER A 87 -16.60 9.16 -17.16
C SER A 87 -18.07 9.36 -16.75
N LYS A 88 -18.85 10.15 -17.51
CA LYS A 88 -20.28 10.35 -17.27
C LYS A 88 -21.09 9.05 -17.38
N ASP A 89 -20.63 8.08 -18.18
CA ASP A 89 -21.27 6.77 -18.30
C ASP A 89 -21.21 5.98 -16.99
N PHE A 90 -20.16 6.18 -16.19
CA PHE A 90 -20.06 5.60 -14.85
C PHE A 90 -20.93 6.38 -13.85
N PHE A 91 -20.84 7.71 -13.83
CA PHE A 91 -21.57 8.54 -12.88
C PHE A 91 -23.09 8.56 -13.09
N SER A 92 -23.58 8.24 -14.29
CA SER A 92 -25.02 8.12 -14.57
C SER A 92 -25.66 6.84 -14.01
N LYS A 93 -24.86 5.85 -13.60
CA LYS A 93 -25.33 4.58 -13.02
C LYS A 93 -25.40 4.59 -11.48
N GLN A 94 -24.86 5.63 -10.83
CA GLN A 94 -24.88 5.84 -9.38
C GLN A 94 -26.20 6.50 -8.95
#